data_AF-A0A0F5Q5J7-F1
#
_entry.id   AF-A0A0F5Q5J7-F1
#
_cell.length_a   1.000
_cell.length_b   1.000
_cell.length_c   1.000
_cell.angle_alpha   90.00
_cell.angle_beta   90.00
_cell.angle_gamma   90.00
#
_symmetry.space_group_name_H-M   'P 1'
#
loop_
_entity.id
_entity.type
_entity.pdbx_description
1 polymer ?
#
loop_
_entity_poly.entity_id
_entity_poly.type
_entity_poly.pdbx_seq_one_letter_code
_entity_poly.pdbx_strand_id
1 'polypeptide(L)' 'MPIDFRKHDATAKHLPDADRQKYTLKKAELIKAKVAQDAADEQLSAFFWQCFEDDDEDEGDEP' A
#
# COMPACT_ATOMS: atom_id res chain seq x y z
N MET A 1 15.40 -13.95 6.36
CA MET A 1 14.20 -13.87 7.21
C MET A 1 13.01 -13.61 6.31
N PRO A 2 11.81 -14.16 6.59
CA PRO A 2 10.60 -13.77 5.88
C PRO A 2 10.29 -12.28 6.14
N ILE A 3 9.74 -11.58 5.15
CA ILE A 3 9.36 -10.17 5.28
C ILE A 3 8.14 -10.07 6.20
N ASP A 4 8.18 -9.17 7.17
CA ASP A 4 7.05 -8.88 8.06
C ASP A 4 6.19 -7.77 7.44
N PHE A 5 4.94 -8.11 7.08
CA PHE A 5 3.98 -7.18 6.51
C PHE A 5 2.90 -6.75 7.51
N ARG A 6 2.98 -7.11 8.79
CA ARG A 6 1.87 -6.90 9.75
C ARG A 6 1.51 -5.42 9.90
N LYS A 7 2.52 -4.54 9.87
CA LYS A 7 2.34 -3.09 9.90
C LYS A 7 1.54 -2.62 8.68
N HIS A 8 1.96 -3.01 7.48
CA HIS A 8 1.31 -2.63 6.22
C HIS A 8 -0.08 -3.25 6.06
N ASP A 9 -0.27 -4.48 6.55
CA ASP A 9 -1.57 -5.14 6.58
C ASP A 9 -2.57 -4.41 7.50
N ALA A 10 -2.09 -3.76 8.57
CA ALA A 10 -2.93 -2.92 9.41
C ALA A 10 -3.35 -1.64 8.66
N THR A 11 -2.41 -0.96 7.99
CA THR A 11 -2.68 0.23 7.19
C THR A 11 -3.63 -0.07 6.02
N ALA A 12 -3.42 -1.17 5.30
CA ALA A 12 -4.25 -1.56 4.17
C ALA A 12 -5.71 -1.81 4.56
N LYS A 13 -6.04 -2.14 5.81
CA LYS A 13 -7.44 -2.29 6.25
C LYS A 13 -8.25 -1.00 6.21
N HIS A 14 -7.57 0.14 6.23
CA HIS A 14 -8.19 1.46 6.17
C HIS A 14 -8.35 1.97 4.74
N LEU A 15 -7.73 1.29 3.76
CA LEU A 15 -7.91 1.61 2.35
C LEU A 15 -9.26 1.11 1.82
N PRO A 16 -9.84 1.77 0.81
CA PRO A 16 -11.01 1.28 0.09
C PRO A 16 -10.71 -0.06 -0.61
N ASP A 17 -11.75 -0.83 -0.95
CA ASP A 17 -11.60 -2.18 -1.50
C ASP A 17 -10.76 -2.24 -2.80
N ALA A 18 -10.84 -1.19 -3.63
CA ALA A 18 -10.03 -1.08 -4.84
C ALA A 18 -8.53 -1.04 -4.54
N ASP A 19 -8.10 -0.20 -3.59
CA ASP A 19 -6.69 -0.07 -3.22
C ASP A 19 -6.20 -1.22 -2.35
N ARG A 20 -7.08 -1.84 -1.57
CA ARG A 20 -6.78 -3.12 -0.90
C ARG A 20 -6.44 -4.23 -1.89
N GLN A 21 -7.12 -4.28 -3.03
CA GLN A 21 -6.80 -5.23 -4.08
C GLN A 21 -5.43 -4.93 -4.71
N LYS A 22 -5.14 -3.65 -5.00
CA LYS A 22 -3.81 -3.21 -5.49
C LYS A 22 -2.70 -3.56 -4.49
N TYR A 23 -2.90 -3.29 -3.19
CA TYR A 23 -1.98 -3.66 -2.12
C TYR A 23 -1.71 -5.17 -2.09
N THR A 24 -2.74 -5.99 -2.22
CA THR A 24 -2.62 -7.45 -2.21
C THR A 24 -1.74 -7.95 -3.37
N LEU A 25 -1.91 -7.37 -4.56
CA LEU A 25 -1.08 -7.67 -5.73
C LEU A 25 0.37 -7.23 -5.49
N LYS A 26 0.58 -5.99 -5.05
CA LYS A 26 1.91 -5.42 -4.76
C LYS A 26 2.66 -6.27 -3.72
N LYS A 27 1.98 -6.68 -2.65
CA LYS A 27 2.53 -7.57 -1.62
C LYS A 27 2.98 -8.92 -2.20
N ALA A 28 2.15 -9.53 -3.05
CA ALA A 28 2.50 -10.79 -3.71
C ALA A 28 3.73 -10.63 -4.63
N GLU A 29 3.87 -9.50 -5.32
CA GLU A 29 5.04 -9.19 -6.14
C GLU A 29 6.31 -9.06 -5.29
N LEU A 30 6.26 -8.35 -4.16
CA LEU A 30 7.40 -8.20 -3.24
C LEU A 30 7.87 -9.54 -2.67
N ILE A 31 6.91 -10.41 -2.30
CA ILE A 31 7.21 -11.78 -1.83
C ILE A 31 7.88 -12.58 -2.95
N LYS A 32 7.36 -12.52 -4.17
CA LYS A 32 7.93 -13.22 -5.34
C LYS A 32 9.31 -12.71 -5.71
N ALA A 33 9.53 -11.40 -5.62
CA ALA A 33 10.79 -10.74 -5.90
C ALA A 33 11.87 -10.99 -4.84
N LYS A 34 11.50 -11.53 -3.67
CA LYS A 34 12.42 -11.81 -2.54
C LYS A 34 13.25 -10.58 -2.16
N VAL A 35 12.64 -9.40 -2.21
CA VAL A 35 13.30 -8.15 -1.81
C VAL A 35 13.65 -8.16 -0.32
N ALA A 36 14.58 -7.29 0.08
CA ALA A 36 14.85 -7.06 1.50
C ALA A 36 13.65 -6.39 2.19
N GLN A 37 13.54 -6.60 3.50
CA GLN A 37 12.53 -5.96 4.37
C GLN A 37 12.46 -4.46 4.13
N ASP A 38 13.62 -3.77 4.18
CA ASP A 38 13.75 -2.32 4.01
C ASP A 38 13.18 -1.83 2.66
N ALA A 39 13.52 -2.53 1.58
CA ALA A 39 13.03 -2.21 0.23
C ALA A 39 11.53 -2.50 0.07
N ALA A 40 10.99 -3.49 0.78
CA ALA A 40 9.55 -3.75 0.80
C ALA A 40 8.81 -2.67 1.60
N ASP A 41 9.37 -2.27 2.74
CA ASP A 41 8.83 -1.21 3.59
C ASP A 41 8.78 0.13 2.86
N GLU A 42 9.84 0.50 2.13
CA GLU A 42 9.89 1.73 1.32
C GLU A 42 8.82 1.71 0.21
N GLN A 43 8.73 0.62 -0.55
CA GLN A 43 7.77 0.51 -1.66
C GLN A 43 6.32 0.49 -1.20
N LEU A 44 6.02 -0.18 -0.08
CA LEU A 44 4.66 -0.20 0.47
C LEU A 44 4.30 1.15 1.09
N SER A 45 5.24 1.80 1.77
CA SER A 45 5.00 3.14 2.32
C SER A 45 4.72 4.14 1.21
N ALA A 46 5.51 4.13 0.12
CA ALA A 46 5.25 4.97 -1.06
C ALA A 46 3.89 4.67 -1.70
N PHE A 47 3.50 3.40 -1.81
CA PHE A 47 2.17 3.01 -2.29
C PHE A 47 1.06 3.59 -1.41
N PHE A 48 1.17 3.52 -0.09
CA PHE A 48 0.16 4.08 0.81
C PHE A 48 0.08 5.60 0.70
N TRP A 49 1.22 6.30 0.61
CA TRP A 49 1.22 7.75 0.39
C TRP A 49 0.43 8.13 -0.87
N GLN A 50 0.67 7.44 -1.99
CA GLN A 50 -0.10 7.69 -3.21
C GLN A 50 -1.60 7.39 -3.05
N CYS A 51 -1.96 6.29 -2.40
CA CYS A 51 -3.37 5.98 -2.16
C CYS A 51 -4.07 7.00 -1.26
N PHE A 52 -3.36 7.64 -0.33
CA PHE A 52 -3.94 8.69 0.51
C PHE A 52 -3.97 10.04 -0.20
N GLU A 53 -2.97 10.38 -1.02
CA GLU A 53 -2.97 11.59 -1.84
C GLU A 53 -4.08 11.56 -2.90
N ASP A 54 -4.33 10.42 -3.56
CA ASP A 54 -5.47 10.23 -4.48
C ASP A 54 -6.84 10.29 -3.78
N ASP A 55 -6.93 9.98 -2.47
CA ASP A 55 -8.17 10.02 -1.67
C ASP A 55 -8.46 11.44 -1.15
N ASP A 56 -7.42 12.24 -0.89
CA ASP A 56 -7.52 13.66 -0.49
C ASP A 56 -7.85 14.59 -1.69
N GLU A 57 -7.75 14.10 -2.94
CA GLU A 57 -7.98 14.89 -4.17
C GLU A 57 -9.45 14.93 -4.66
N ASP A 58 -10.44 14.46 -3.88
CA ASP A 58 -11.88 14.50 -4.26
C ASP A 58 -12.83 15.08 -3.19
N GLU A 59 -12.42 16.15 -2.49
CA GLU A 59 -13.34 17.06 -1.77
C GLU A 59 -13.23 18.51 -2.30
N GLY A 60 -13.28 18.68 -3.63
CA GLY A 60 -13.10 20.00 -4.24
C GLY A 60 -13.69 20.18 -5.64
N ASP A 61 -14.97 19.89 -5.86
CA ASP A 61 -15.72 20.53 -6.95
C ASP A 61 -17.13 20.92 -6.47
N GLU A 62 -17.22 22.15 -5.95
CA GLU A 62 -18.47 22.92 -5.86
C GLU A 62 -18.92 23.33 -7.28
N PRO A 63 -20.18 23.07 -7.64
CA PRO A 63 -20.99 24.14 -8.22
C PRO A 63 -22.41 24.31 -7.63
#